data_AF-A0A2C9KL73-F1
#
_entry.id   AF-A0A2C9KL73-F1
#
_cell.length_a   1.000
_cell.length_b   1.000
_cell.length_c   1.000
_cell.angle_alpha   90.00
_cell.angle_beta   90.00
_cell.angle_gamma   90.00
#
_symmetry.space_group_name_H-M   'P 1'
#
loop_
_entity.id
_entity.type
_entity.pdbx_description
1 polymer ?
#
loop_
_entity_poly.entity_id
_entity_poly.type
_entity_poly.pdbx_seq_one_letter_code
_entity_poly.pdbx_strand_id
1 'polypeptide(L)'
;MSKCTSIIGGWSVGETGECYDGTVGFRIGPNGFKKAILEIHYDNPKLVSTYQDSSGLRLYYQPASDTVKDMFTMLTGQTMLVLPPGQSRIEKVGTCPSSCTSTLFKEKVYLNSATNHMHLIGEFFDPPIEVLPGDEIITTCVYNSASSKHYVYYGDGTSDEMCYGYLTMFPKSALKSTQQNCVSVSTLSACELAQGVAYNGCDWKTLIKANNTEVMKIKQDLENTCDVTKVCSSQCQATVQKISNTCFQGQTASFVKSLDSVSPEVYDVSKIVEKCQENGSNRISINTRSNYIPLFLCMAAVVKKIVL
;
A
#
# COMPACT_ATOMS: atom_id res chain seq x y z
N MET A 1 -9.70 -2.98 -17.01
CA MET A 1 -10.07 -1.61 -16.59
C MET A 1 -8.81 -0.89 -16.15
N SER A 2 -8.56 0.33 -16.60
CA SER A 2 -7.43 1.13 -16.08
C SER A 2 -7.64 1.35 -14.58
N LYS A 3 -6.68 0.96 -13.74
CA LYS A 3 -6.74 1.17 -12.29
C LYS A 3 -6.78 2.68 -12.00
N CYS A 4 -7.70 3.13 -11.16
CA CYS A 4 -7.64 4.46 -10.56
C CYS A 4 -6.59 4.40 -9.45
N THR A 5 -5.51 5.18 -9.56
CA THR A 5 -4.36 5.09 -8.65
C THR A 5 -4.12 6.35 -7.83
N SER A 6 -4.78 7.45 -8.17
CA SER A 6 -4.65 8.70 -7.45
C SER A 6 -5.83 8.91 -6.54
N ILE A 7 -5.49 9.34 -5.32
CA ILE A 7 -6.46 9.82 -4.37
C ILE A 7 -6.70 11.28 -4.66
N ILE A 8 -7.96 11.64 -4.74
CA ILE A 8 -8.41 13.01 -5.04
C ILE A 8 -9.21 13.55 -3.80
N GLY A 9 -8.98 12.85 -2.66
CA GLY A 9 -9.19 13.11 -1.21
C GLY A 9 -9.95 12.02 -0.35
N GLY A 10 -10.68 12.29 0.75
CA GLY A 10 -11.49 11.26 1.48
C GLY A 10 -12.54 11.81 2.46
N TRP A 11 -13.20 10.92 3.21
CA TRP A 11 -13.99 11.24 4.42
C TRP A 11 -13.85 10.10 5.44
N SER A 12 -13.62 10.45 6.70
CA SER A 12 -13.65 9.51 7.82
C SER A 12 -14.61 9.96 8.93
N VAL A 13 -14.98 9.05 9.83
CA VAL A 13 -15.90 9.35 10.94
C VAL A 13 -15.31 10.46 11.81
N GLY A 14 -16.05 11.56 11.94
CA GLY A 14 -15.64 12.74 12.71
C GLY A 14 -15.14 13.91 11.84
N GLU A 15 -14.92 13.69 10.55
CA GLU A 15 -14.55 14.77 9.62
C GLU A 15 -15.77 15.53 9.12
N THR A 16 -15.58 16.83 8.88
CA THR A 16 -16.59 17.70 8.23
C THR A 16 -16.45 17.76 6.71
N GLY A 17 -15.43 17.09 6.15
CA GLY A 17 -14.99 17.22 4.76
C GLY A 17 -13.86 18.25 4.61
N GLU A 18 -13.17 18.22 3.47
CA GLU A 18 -12.07 19.13 3.15
C GLU A 18 -12.54 20.21 2.16
N CYS A 19 -12.17 21.47 2.43
CA CYS A 19 -12.44 22.60 1.54
C CYS A 19 -11.13 23.32 1.23
N TYR A 20 -10.99 23.82 0.00
CA TYR A 20 -9.84 24.60 -0.45
C TYR A 20 -10.23 26.07 -0.65
N ASP A 21 -9.26 26.98 -0.52
CA ASP A 21 -9.45 28.44 -0.59
C ASP A 21 -9.75 29.01 -1.99
N GLY A 22 -9.89 28.13 -3.00
CA GLY A 22 -10.14 28.48 -4.39
C GLY A 22 -8.87 28.78 -5.21
N THR A 23 -7.68 28.82 -4.58
CA THR A 23 -6.38 28.99 -5.27
C THR A 23 -5.74 27.66 -5.67
N VAL A 24 -6.17 26.57 -5.02
CA VAL A 24 -5.73 25.20 -5.30
C VAL A 24 -6.94 24.29 -5.51
N GLY A 25 -6.74 23.21 -6.27
CA GLY A 25 -7.78 22.18 -6.42
C GLY A 25 -7.37 21.06 -7.37
N PHE A 26 -8.14 19.98 -7.36
CA PHE A 26 -7.91 18.87 -8.27
C PHE A 26 -8.59 19.13 -9.63
N ARG A 27 -7.80 19.08 -10.71
CA ARG A 27 -8.31 19.30 -12.06
C ARG A 27 -9.13 18.12 -12.56
N ILE A 28 -10.39 18.35 -12.89
CA ILE A 28 -11.31 17.37 -13.49
C ILE A 28 -11.56 17.75 -14.95
N GLY A 29 -11.63 16.76 -15.85
CA GLY A 29 -11.92 16.96 -17.28
C GLY A 29 -10.81 16.48 -18.23
N PRO A 30 -10.76 16.99 -19.48
CA PRO A 30 -9.87 16.48 -20.53
C PRO A 30 -8.38 16.45 -20.15
N ASN A 31 -7.94 17.47 -19.41
CA ASN A 31 -6.56 17.67 -18.97
C ASN A 31 -6.34 17.26 -17.50
N GLY A 32 -7.27 16.51 -16.92
CA GLY A 32 -7.26 16.11 -15.51
C GLY A 32 -7.86 14.73 -15.29
N PHE A 33 -8.51 14.53 -14.15
CA PHE A 33 -9.23 13.30 -13.84
C PHE A 33 -10.45 13.16 -14.75
N LYS A 34 -10.50 12.06 -15.50
CA LYS A 34 -11.58 11.77 -16.47
C LYS A 34 -12.67 10.86 -15.91
N LYS A 35 -12.35 10.13 -14.85
CA LYS A 35 -13.22 9.18 -14.15
C LYS A 35 -12.93 9.28 -12.67
N ALA A 36 -13.97 9.13 -11.86
CA ALA A 36 -13.88 8.96 -10.43
C ALA A 36 -14.55 7.65 -10.06
N ILE A 37 -14.06 6.99 -9.02
CA ILE A 37 -14.67 5.82 -8.39
C ILE A 37 -14.95 6.21 -6.95
N LEU A 38 -16.19 5.97 -6.51
CA LEU A 38 -16.56 6.02 -5.11
C LEU A 38 -16.51 4.59 -4.57
N GLU A 39 -15.80 4.37 -3.48
CA GLU A 39 -15.93 3.18 -2.65
C GLU A 39 -16.19 3.61 -1.23
N ILE A 40 -16.99 2.79 -0.57
CA ILE A 40 -17.56 3.03 0.74
C ILE A 40 -17.21 1.80 1.57
N HIS A 41 -16.59 2.05 2.73
CA HIS A 41 -16.24 0.99 3.68
C HIS A 41 -17.40 0.83 4.65
N TYR A 42 -18.04 -0.34 4.65
CA TYR A 42 -19.12 -0.67 5.57
C TYR A 42 -18.60 -1.54 6.70
N ASP A 43 -18.68 -1.04 7.94
CA ASP A 43 -18.59 -1.88 9.13
C ASP A 43 -19.99 -2.38 9.51
N ASN A 44 -20.29 -3.64 9.21
CA ASN A 44 -21.58 -4.28 9.46
C ASN A 44 -21.42 -5.47 10.43
N PRO A 45 -21.09 -5.23 11.72
CA PRO A 45 -20.77 -6.30 12.67
C PRO A 45 -21.97 -7.20 12.98
N LYS A 46 -23.19 -6.71 12.74
CA LYS A 46 -24.45 -7.46 12.93
C LYS A 46 -24.87 -8.25 11.69
N LEU A 47 -24.13 -8.16 10.60
CA LEU A 47 -24.39 -8.84 9.32
C LEU A 47 -25.82 -8.62 8.81
N VAL A 48 -26.36 -7.40 9.02
CA VAL A 48 -27.72 -7.07 8.61
C VAL A 48 -27.76 -6.92 7.10
N SER A 49 -28.60 -7.71 6.43
CA SER A 49 -28.74 -7.73 4.97
C SER A 49 -29.90 -6.88 4.45
N THR A 50 -30.76 -6.38 5.34
CA THR A 50 -31.98 -5.64 4.96
C THR A 50 -31.76 -4.14 4.80
N TYR A 51 -30.61 -3.61 5.21
CA TYR A 51 -30.32 -2.19 5.09
C TYR A 51 -30.08 -1.79 3.63
N GLN A 52 -30.69 -0.69 3.22
CA GLN A 52 -30.41 -0.02 1.96
C GLN A 52 -29.64 1.26 2.26
N ASP A 53 -28.49 1.40 1.61
CA ASP A 53 -27.65 2.58 1.72
C ASP A 53 -27.72 3.41 0.42
N SER A 54 -27.76 4.73 0.60
CA SER A 54 -27.60 5.70 -0.49
C SER A 54 -26.60 6.79 -0.09
N SER A 55 -25.65 6.39 0.76
CA SER A 55 -24.55 7.24 1.17
C SER A 55 -23.67 7.52 -0.02
N GLY A 56 -22.98 8.63 0.11
CA GLY A 56 -22.07 9.08 -0.88
C GLY A 56 -21.60 10.46 -0.48
N LEU A 57 -21.09 11.12 -1.47
CA LEU A 57 -20.10 12.13 -1.24
C LEU A 57 -20.34 13.26 -2.24
N ARG A 58 -20.38 14.51 -1.76
CA ARG A 58 -20.65 15.70 -2.57
C ARG A 58 -19.37 16.43 -2.95
N LEU A 59 -19.18 16.62 -4.26
CA LEU A 59 -18.11 17.42 -4.85
C LEU A 59 -18.58 18.84 -5.12
N TYR A 60 -17.82 19.82 -4.64
CA TYR A 60 -17.94 21.23 -5.03
C TYR A 60 -16.85 21.55 -6.05
N TYR A 61 -17.21 22.24 -7.13
CA TYR A 61 -16.29 22.55 -8.23
C TYR A 61 -16.53 23.95 -8.77
N GLN A 62 -15.48 24.49 -9.39
CA GLN A 62 -15.51 25.75 -10.14
C GLN A 62 -14.95 25.52 -11.55
N PRO A 63 -15.25 26.40 -12.52
CA PRO A 63 -14.61 26.35 -13.83
C PRO A 63 -13.08 26.35 -13.69
N ALA A 64 -12.41 25.52 -14.49
CA ALA A 64 -10.96 25.47 -14.50
C ALA A 64 -10.38 26.82 -14.95
N SER A 65 -9.40 27.33 -14.21
CA SER A 65 -8.70 28.60 -14.48
C SER A 65 -7.19 28.38 -14.33
N ASP A 66 -6.40 29.18 -15.05
CA ASP A 66 -4.93 29.17 -14.94
C ASP A 66 -4.43 29.80 -13.63
N THR A 67 -5.32 30.50 -12.91
CA THR A 67 -5.05 31.05 -11.57
C THR A 67 -5.08 29.97 -10.47
N VAL A 68 -5.64 28.79 -10.76
CA VAL A 68 -5.78 27.69 -9.81
C VAL A 68 -4.64 26.69 -10.01
N LYS A 69 -3.90 26.38 -8.96
CA LYS A 69 -2.85 25.37 -9.00
C LYS A 69 -3.43 23.97 -8.82
N ASP A 70 -3.08 23.09 -9.75
CA ASP A 70 -3.51 21.70 -9.72
C ASP A 70 -2.89 20.97 -8.53
N MET A 71 -3.72 20.28 -7.74
CA MET A 71 -3.28 19.41 -6.67
C MET A 71 -3.02 17.98 -7.16
N PHE A 72 -2.24 17.24 -6.39
CA PHE A 72 -2.03 15.80 -6.51
C PHE A 72 -1.87 15.18 -5.12
N THR A 73 -2.17 13.90 -4.98
CA THR A 73 -1.97 13.17 -3.72
C THR A 73 -0.83 12.19 -3.86
N MET A 74 0.20 12.37 -3.04
CA MET A 74 1.34 11.48 -2.95
C MET A 74 1.16 10.52 -1.78
N LEU A 75 1.20 9.22 -2.05
CA LEU A 75 1.24 8.20 -1.01
C LEU A 75 2.67 8.04 -0.49
N THR A 76 2.82 8.02 0.83
CA THR A 76 4.07 7.76 1.57
C THR A 76 3.83 6.67 2.62
N GLY A 77 4.88 6.13 3.24
CA GLY A 77 4.77 5.05 4.22
C GLY A 77 5.39 3.73 3.75
N GLN A 78 4.83 2.60 4.20
CA GLN A 78 5.34 1.27 3.88
C GLN A 78 4.24 0.22 3.71
N THR A 79 4.47 -0.79 2.85
CA THR A 79 3.52 -1.89 2.60
C THR A 79 3.94 -3.25 3.15
N MET A 80 5.02 -3.32 3.94
CA MET A 80 5.45 -4.57 4.56
C MET A 80 5.49 -4.44 6.08
N LEU A 81 4.42 -4.89 6.71
CA LEU A 81 4.18 -4.64 8.13
C LEU A 81 3.94 -5.96 8.87
N VAL A 82 4.63 -6.11 9.99
CA VAL A 82 4.48 -7.22 10.94
C VAL A 82 4.54 -6.65 12.35
N LEU A 83 3.45 -6.79 13.10
CA LEU A 83 3.30 -6.35 14.48
C LEU A 83 3.20 -7.56 15.41
N PRO A 84 4.18 -7.78 16.30
CA PRO A 84 4.05 -8.82 17.32
C PRO A 84 2.97 -8.45 18.36
N PRO A 85 2.29 -9.45 18.97
CA PRO A 85 1.31 -9.22 20.03
C PRO A 85 1.96 -8.73 21.33
N GLY A 86 1.16 -8.09 22.19
CA GLY A 86 1.54 -7.73 23.55
C GLY A 86 2.51 -6.55 23.66
N GLN A 87 2.71 -5.77 22.59
CA GLN A 87 3.61 -4.60 22.63
C GLN A 87 2.82 -3.33 22.91
N SER A 88 3.27 -2.55 23.88
CA SER A 88 2.68 -1.23 24.18
C SER A 88 2.99 -0.18 23.12
N ARG A 89 4.07 -0.37 22.36
CA ARG A 89 4.52 0.56 21.33
C ARG A 89 5.35 -0.15 20.26
N ILE A 90 4.93 -0.01 19.01
CA ILE A 90 5.69 -0.47 17.84
C ILE A 90 5.76 0.69 16.85
N GLU A 91 6.97 1.02 16.39
CA GLU A 91 7.17 2.00 15.33
C GLU A 91 7.44 1.30 14.00
N LYS A 92 6.83 1.82 12.94
CA LYS A 92 7.09 1.46 11.55
C LYS A 92 7.37 2.73 10.77
N VAL A 93 8.46 2.73 10.03
CA VAL A 93 8.94 3.90 9.31
C VAL A 93 8.94 3.61 7.82
N GLY A 94 8.33 4.48 7.04
CA GLY A 94 8.45 4.51 5.60
C GLY A 94 9.19 5.77 5.17
N THR A 95 10.25 5.61 4.38
CA THR A 95 11.10 6.73 3.97
C THR A 95 11.01 6.97 2.47
N CYS A 96 10.74 8.21 2.09
CA CYS A 96 10.98 8.73 0.76
C CYS A 96 12.30 9.51 0.77
N PRO A 97 13.42 8.91 0.33
CA PRO A 97 14.73 9.52 0.48
C PRO A 97 14.91 10.71 -0.46
N SER A 98 15.89 11.56 -0.14
CA SER A 98 16.31 12.71 -0.94
C SER A 98 16.55 12.39 -2.42
N SER A 99 17.16 11.23 -2.69
CA SER A 99 17.39 10.74 -4.07
C SER A 99 16.08 10.51 -4.83
N CYS A 100 15.02 10.12 -4.13
CA CYS A 100 13.72 9.87 -4.72
C CYS A 100 12.94 11.17 -4.94
N THR A 101 12.87 12.07 -3.95
CA THR A 101 12.22 13.38 -4.10
C THR A 101 12.90 14.23 -5.18
N SER A 102 14.23 14.15 -5.31
CA SER A 102 15.00 14.77 -6.40
C SER A 102 14.61 14.26 -7.79
N THR A 103 14.14 13.01 -7.86
CA THR A 103 13.67 12.37 -9.10
C THR A 103 12.19 12.66 -9.34
N LEU A 104 11.38 12.78 -8.29
CA LEU A 104 9.94 13.04 -8.37
C LEU A 104 9.62 14.50 -8.70
N PHE A 105 10.34 15.45 -8.11
CA PHE A 105 10.07 16.88 -8.20
C PHE A 105 11.14 17.59 -9.04
N LYS A 106 10.72 18.41 -10.01
CA LYS A 106 11.64 19.29 -10.78
C LYS A 106 11.84 20.66 -10.15
N GLU A 107 10.92 21.06 -9.28
CA GLU A 107 10.88 22.32 -8.55
C GLU A 107 10.12 22.08 -7.25
N LYS A 108 10.03 23.11 -6.41
CA LYS A 108 9.36 23.02 -5.12
C LYS A 108 7.86 22.68 -5.23
N VAL A 109 7.37 21.97 -4.23
CA VAL A 109 5.96 21.68 -4.02
C VAL A 109 5.56 22.11 -2.60
N TYR A 110 4.27 22.30 -2.39
CA TYR A 110 3.67 22.72 -1.14
C TYR A 110 2.73 21.62 -0.65
N LEU A 111 2.94 21.19 0.59
CA LEU A 111 2.07 20.26 1.30
C LEU A 111 0.92 21.04 1.93
N ASN A 112 -0.29 20.78 1.44
CA ASN A 112 -1.51 21.44 1.90
C ASN A 112 -2.15 20.70 3.09
N SER A 113 -2.24 19.38 2.98
CA SER A 113 -2.79 18.53 4.04
C SER A 113 -2.10 17.17 4.03
N ALA A 114 -2.04 16.56 5.22
CA ALA A 114 -1.57 15.19 5.40
C ALA A 114 -2.64 14.41 6.15
N THR A 115 -3.18 13.39 5.49
CA THR A 115 -4.14 12.47 6.10
C THR A 115 -3.45 11.14 6.29
N ASN A 116 -3.31 10.71 7.54
CA ASN A 116 -2.78 9.39 7.83
C ASN A 116 -3.89 8.35 7.63
N HIS A 117 -3.58 7.23 6.98
CA HIS A 117 -4.46 6.06 7.02
C HIS A 117 -4.18 5.25 8.29
N MET A 118 -4.45 5.88 9.43
CA MET A 118 -4.48 5.27 10.76
C MET A 118 -5.69 5.89 11.45
N HIS A 119 -6.49 5.09 12.13
CA HIS A 119 -7.94 5.29 12.33
C HIS A 119 -8.50 6.68 12.71
N LEU A 120 -7.72 7.68 13.17
CA LEU A 120 -8.31 8.79 13.94
C LEU A 120 -7.92 10.25 13.64
N ILE A 121 -6.84 10.63 12.93
CA ILE A 121 -6.52 12.08 12.77
C ILE A 121 -5.71 12.41 11.48
N GLY A 122 -6.18 13.40 10.70
CA GLY A 122 -5.43 14.12 9.65
C GLY A 122 -5.24 15.60 9.98
N GLU A 123 -4.17 16.23 9.49
CA GLU A 123 -3.84 17.65 9.73
C GLU A 123 -3.86 18.48 8.44
N PHE A 124 -4.38 19.71 8.54
CA PHE A 124 -4.27 20.75 7.52
C PHE A 124 -3.18 21.74 7.92
N PHE A 125 -2.35 22.15 6.96
CA PHE A 125 -1.25 23.07 7.22
C PHE A 125 -1.59 24.47 6.71
N ASP A 126 -1.67 25.43 7.64
CA ASP A 126 -1.79 26.86 7.34
C ASP A 126 -0.69 27.64 8.10
N PRO A 127 0.35 28.14 7.41
CA PRO A 127 0.57 28.07 5.96
C PRO A 127 0.98 26.66 5.47
N PRO A 128 0.82 26.36 4.16
CA PRO A 128 1.33 25.13 3.56
C PRO A 128 2.83 24.94 3.78
N ILE A 129 3.28 23.70 3.96
CA ILE A 129 4.69 23.37 4.17
C ILE A 129 5.41 23.27 2.81
N GLU A 130 6.51 24.02 2.64
CA GLU A 130 7.35 23.93 1.44
C GLU A 130 8.21 22.66 1.47
N VAL A 131 8.26 21.94 0.35
CA VAL A 131 9.09 20.74 0.15
C VAL A 131 9.90 20.92 -1.13
N LEU A 132 11.23 20.78 -1.01
CA LEU A 132 12.19 20.97 -2.09
C LEU A 132 12.63 19.63 -2.71
N PRO A 133 13.01 19.61 -4.00
CA PRO A 133 13.72 18.47 -4.56
C PRO A 133 15.00 18.20 -3.76
N GLY A 134 15.14 16.98 -3.22
CA GLY A 134 16.27 16.62 -2.35
C GLY A 134 15.93 16.56 -0.86
N ASP A 135 14.73 16.97 -0.47
CA ASP A 135 14.26 16.75 0.90
C ASP A 135 13.91 15.28 1.14
N GLU A 136 13.96 14.85 2.39
CA GLU A 136 13.52 13.52 2.81
C GLU A 136 12.13 13.61 3.46
N ILE A 137 11.23 12.70 3.09
CA ILE A 137 9.90 12.59 3.71
C ILE A 137 9.86 11.28 4.49
N ILE A 138 9.65 11.39 5.80
CA ILE A 138 9.60 10.25 6.72
C ILE A 138 8.18 10.11 7.27
N THR A 139 7.56 8.97 7.00
CA THR A 139 6.27 8.60 7.57
C THR A 139 6.51 7.63 8.72
N THR A 140 6.15 8.03 9.94
CA THR A 140 6.27 7.16 11.13
C THR A 140 4.88 6.77 11.63
N CYS A 141 4.58 5.48 11.57
CA CYS A 141 3.35 4.90 12.09
C CYS A 141 3.63 4.25 13.46
N VAL A 142 2.82 4.61 14.46
CA VAL A 142 2.99 4.11 15.83
C VAL A 142 1.75 3.29 16.22
N TYR A 143 1.98 2.04 16.61
CA TYR A 143 0.93 1.09 16.95
C TYR A 143 1.01 0.67 18.42
N ASN A 144 -0.13 0.24 18.97
CA ASN A 144 -0.22 -0.43 20.25
C ASN A 144 -0.93 -1.78 20.06
N SER A 145 -0.21 -2.88 20.27
CA SER A 145 -0.71 -4.24 20.14
C SER A 145 -0.87 -4.95 21.49
N ALA A 146 -0.89 -4.20 22.60
CA ALA A 146 -0.91 -4.76 23.96
C ALA A 146 -2.10 -5.68 24.22
N SER A 147 -3.26 -5.37 23.62
CA SER A 147 -4.48 -6.19 23.71
C SER A 147 -4.54 -7.32 22.68
N SER A 148 -3.69 -7.30 21.65
CA SER A 148 -3.70 -8.33 20.61
C SER A 148 -3.07 -9.63 21.11
N LYS A 149 -3.73 -10.75 20.80
CA LYS A 149 -3.25 -12.10 21.08
C LYS A 149 -2.54 -12.75 19.88
N HIS A 150 -2.57 -12.10 18.73
CA HIS A 150 -2.06 -12.62 17.47
C HIS A 150 -1.15 -11.59 16.79
N TYR A 151 -0.32 -12.06 15.85
CA TYR A 151 0.41 -11.17 14.96
C TYR A 151 -0.57 -10.43 14.08
N VAL A 152 -0.32 -9.14 13.87
CA VAL A 152 -1.06 -8.29 12.94
C VAL A 152 -0.15 -7.97 11.76
N TYR A 153 -0.70 -8.06 10.55
CA TYR A 153 0.04 -7.94 9.30
C TYR A 153 -0.48 -6.77 8.47
N TYR A 154 0.28 -6.41 7.44
CA TYR A 154 -0.22 -5.50 6.41
C TYR A 154 -1.45 -6.08 5.68
N GLY A 155 -2.49 -5.28 5.52
CA GLY A 155 -3.68 -5.66 4.76
C GLY A 155 -4.82 -4.63 4.87
N ASP A 156 -5.88 -4.86 4.09
CA ASP A 156 -7.07 -4.00 4.04
C ASP A 156 -8.20 -4.44 4.98
N GLY A 157 -8.02 -5.56 5.69
CA GLY A 157 -9.03 -6.08 6.62
C GLY A 157 -9.07 -5.31 7.94
N THR A 158 -10.19 -5.40 8.64
CA THR A 158 -10.34 -4.79 9.99
C THR A 158 -9.45 -5.42 11.06
N SER A 159 -8.90 -6.61 10.79
CA SER A 159 -7.91 -7.28 11.64
C SER A 159 -6.46 -7.02 11.22
N ASP A 160 -6.26 -6.29 10.12
CA ASP A 160 -4.97 -5.95 9.55
C ASP A 160 -4.63 -4.48 9.87
N GLU A 161 -3.40 -4.06 9.55
CA GLU A 161 -2.96 -2.68 9.74
C GLU A 161 -2.28 -2.13 8.49
N MET A 162 -2.32 -0.81 8.30
CA MET A 162 -1.62 -0.12 7.22
C MET A 162 -0.72 0.98 7.76
N CYS A 163 0.29 1.35 6.98
CA CYS A 163 1.13 2.52 7.25
C CYS A 163 1.20 3.39 6.00
N TYR A 164 0.23 4.31 5.87
CA TYR A 164 0.18 5.28 4.79
C TYR A 164 0.03 6.71 5.31
N GLY A 165 0.76 7.62 4.66
CA GLY A 165 0.48 9.05 4.67
C GLY A 165 0.01 9.50 3.30
N TYR A 166 -1.20 10.05 3.22
CA TYR A 166 -1.73 10.70 2.03
C TYR A 166 -1.40 12.19 2.08
N LEU A 167 -0.42 12.59 1.29
CA LEU A 167 0.06 13.96 1.23
C LEU A 167 -0.59 14.66 0.05
N THR A 168 -1.49 15.60 0.33
CA THR A 168 -2.10 16.43 -0.72
C THR A 168 -1.23 17.64 -0.98
N MET A 169 -0.68 17.72 -2.20
CA MET A 169 0.38 18.66 -2.56
C MET A 169 0.08 19.42 -3.86
N PHE A 170 0.74 20.56 -4.06
CA PHE A 170 0.64 21.37 -5.28
C PHE A 170 1.95 22.14 -5.56
N PRO A 171 2.22 22.60 -6.81
CA PRO A 171 1.45 22.34 -8.02
C PRO A 171 1.83 20.98 -8.63
N LYS A 172 0.85 20.27 -9.19
CA LYS A 172 1.04 19.02 -9.95
C LYS A 172 2.02 19.18 -11.11
N SER A 173 2.11 20.38 -11.68
CA SER A 173 3.08 20.69 -12.74
C SER A 173 4.53 20.51 -12.31
N ALA A 174 4.85 20.50 -11.01
CA ALA A 174 6.19 20.28 -10.46
C ALA A 174 6.62 18.79 -10.48
N LEU A 175 5.70 17.86 -10.75
CA LEU A 175 6.03 16.45 -10.91
C LEU A 175 6.78 16.19 -12.23
N LYS A 176 7.80 15.32 -12.20
CA LYS A 176 8.50 14.84 -13.41
C LYS A 176 7.77 13.73 -14.16
N SER A 177 6.85 13.04 -13.48
CA SER A 177 6.16 11.83 -13.96
C SER A 177 4.77 11.74 -13.35
N THR A 178 3.90 10.91 -13.93
CA THR A 178 2.61 10.53 -13.32
C THR A 178 2.78 9.59 -12.13
N GLN A 179 3.95 8.95 -11.97
CA GLN A 179 4.30 8.19 -10.78
C GLN A 179 4.76 9.16 -9.69
N GLN A 180 3.89 9.44 -8.73
CA GLN A 180 4.13 10.38 -7.62
C GLN A 180 4.23 9.69 -6.26
N ASN A 181 3.81 8.43 -6.15
CA ASN A 181 3.81 7.70 -4.89
C ASN A 181 5.24 7.30 -4.50
N CYS A 182 5.56 7.48 -3.23
CA CYS A 182 6.84 7.17 -2.62
C CYS A 182 6.66 6.26 -1.40
N VAL A 183 6.06 5.10 -1.64
CA VAL A 183 5.83 4.08 -0.63
C VAL A 183 6.99 3.09 -0.64
N SER A 184 7.55 2.83 0.53
CA SER A 184 8.61 1.85 0.71
C SER A 184 8.06 0.43 0.88
N VAL A 185 8.87 -0.58 0.55
CA VAL A 185 8.57 -1.97 0.83
C VAL A 185 9.73 -2.52 1.66
N SER A 186 9.44 -2.88 2.91
CA SER A 186 10.47 -3.22 3.89
C SER A 186 11.48 -2.08 4.06
N THR A 187 12.75 -2.31 3.73
CA THR A 187 13.84 -1.33 3.80
C THR A 187 14.10 -0.60 2.48
N LEU A 188 13.45 -1.00 1.38
CA LEU A 188 13.65 -0.36 0.08
C LEU A 188 12.64 0.76 -0.15
N SER A 189 13.13 1.93 -0.54
CA SER A 189 12.30 3.03 -1.01
C SER A 189 11.65 2.74 -2.36
N ALA A 190 10.61 3.50 -2.72
CA ALA A 190 9.95 3.41 -4.03
C ALA A 190 10.93 3.53 -5.21
N CYS A 191 11.94 4.40 -5.09
CA CYS A 191 12.93 4.59 -6.15
C CYS A 191 13.93 3.45 -6.25
N GLU A 192 14.39 2.90 -5.12
CA GLU A 192 15.24 1.70 -5.12
C GLU A 192 14.50 0.49 -5.72
N LEU A 193 13.20 0.37 -5.42
CA LEU A 193 12.34 -0.62 -6.06
C LEU A 193 12.24 -0.40 -7.58
N ALA A 194 12.01 0.83 -8.03
CA ALA A 194 11.97 1.14 -9.45
C ALA A 194 13.30 0.82 -10.17
N GLN A 195 14.42 1.13 -9.50
CA GLN A 195 15.77 0.81 -9.99
C GLN A 195 16.05 -0.69 -10.00
N GLY A 196 15.42 -1.47 -9.12
CA GLY A 196 15.66 -2.90 -8.99
C GLY A 196 16.80 -3.24 -8.06
N VAL A 197 17.02 -2.43 -7.03
CA VAL A 197 18.02 -2.71 -6.00
C VAL A 197 17.71 -4.05 -5.35
N ALA A 198 18.72 -4.91 -5.24
CA ALA A 198 18.56 -6.23 -4.64
C ALA A 198 18.13 -6.12 -3.17
N TYR A 199 17.23 -7.00 -2.74
CA TYR A 199 16.73 -7.02 -1.36
C TYR A 199 17.36 -8.20 -0.61
N ASN A 200 18.12 -7.95 0.46
CA ASN A 200 18.83 -9.01 1.22
C ASN A 200 19.61 -10.00 0.32
N GLY A 201 20.25 -9.48 -0.74
CA GLY A 201 21.00 -10.29 -1.71
C GLY A 201 20.14 -11.03 -2.76
N CYS A 202 18.83 -10.81 -2.79
CA CYS A 202 17.92 -11.33 -3.82
C CYS A 202 17.79 -10.34 -4.99
N ASP A 203 18.19 -10.78 -6.21
CA ASP A 203 17.84 -10.11 -7.47
C ASP A 203 16.39 -10.43 -7.86
N TRP A 204 15.47 -9.86 -7.10
CA TRP A 204 14.04 -10.07 -7.27
C TRP A 204 13.57 -9.59 -8.65
N LYS A 205 14.16 -8.52 -9.21
CA LYS A 205 13.72 -7.91 -10.48
C LYS A 205 13.93 -8.86 -11.66
N THR A 206 14.96 -9.70 -11.60
CA THR A 206 15.17 -10.78 -12.58
C THR A 206 14.33 -12.01 -12.25
N LEU A 207 14.18 -12.33 -10.96
CA LEU A 207 13.44 -13.51 -10.50
C LEU A 207 11.94 -13.45 -10.87
N ILE A 208 11.28 -12.31 -10.65
CA ILE A 208 9.81 -12.17 -10.83
C ILE A 208 9.34 -12.20 -12.29
N LYS A 209 10.27 -12.25 -13.25
CA LYS A 209 9.92 -12.31 -14.67
C LYS A 209 9.39 -13.70 -15.02
N ALA A 210 8.36 -13.73 -15.87
CA ALA A 210 7.83 -14.98 -16.39
C ALA A 210 8.93 -15.82 -17.10
N ASN A 211 8.79 -17.15 -17.06
CA ASN A 211 9.73 -18.10 -17.66
C ASN A 211 11.17 -18.01 -17.14
N ASN A 212 11.40 -17.50 -15.92
CA ASN A 212 12.71 -17.57 -15.30
C ASN A 212 13.14 -19.05 -15.14
N THR A 213 14.26 -19.42 -15.77
CA THR A 213 14.72 -20.82 -15.87
C THR A 213 14.99 -21.46 -14.50
N GLU A 214 15.50 -20.68 -13.54
CA GLU A 214 15.76 -21.16 -12.18
C GLU A 214 14.44 -21.45 -11.45
N VAL A 215 13.48 -20.52 -11.53
CA VAL A 215 12.16 -20.67 -10.91
C VAL A 215 11.42 -21.87 -11.50
N MET A 216 11.45 -22.04 -12.82
CA MET A 216 10.81 -23.18 -13.49
C MET A 216 11.41 -24.51 -13.06
N LYS A 217 12.73 -24.58 -12.88
CA LYS A 217 13.42 -25.77 -12.37
C LYS A 217 13.00 -26.07 -10.92
N ILE A 218 12.99 -25.06 -10.05
CA ILE A 218 12.55 -25.21 -8.66
C ILE A 218 11.09 -25.67 -8.60
N LYS A 219 10.22 -25.05 -9.41
CA LYS A 219 8.81 -25.44 -9.51
C LYS A 219 8.65 -26.90 -9.90
N GLN A 220 9.36 -27.35 -10.93
CA GLN A 220 9.31 -28.74 -11.39
C GLN A 220 9.81 -29.73 -10.31
N ASP A 221 10.91 -29.40 -9.61
CA ASP A 221 11.46 -30.21 -8.53
C ASP A 221 10.47 -30.34 -7.35
N LEU A 222 9.77 -29.24 -7.02
CA LEU A 222 8.73 -29.22 -6.00
C LEU A 222 7.49 -30.01 -6.45
N GLU A 223 6.99 -29.85 -7.67
CA GLU A 223 5.83 -30.59 -8.18
C GLU A 223 6.07 -32.11 -8.21
N ASN A 224 7.31 -32.54 -8.45
CA ASN A 224 7.69 -33.95 -8.44
C ASN A 224 7.78 -34.55 -7.03
N THR A 225 7.93 -33.74 -5.98
CA THR A 225 8.23 -34.20 -4.61
C THR A 225 7.22 -33.78 -3.55
N CYS A 226 6.44 -32.74 -3.81
CA CYS A 226 5.53 -32.10 -2.88
C CYS A 226 4.07 -32.34 -3.30
N ASP A 227 3.28 -32.93 -2.40
CA ASP A 227 1.82 -32.91 -2.51
C ASP A 227 1.32 -31.59 -1.90
N VAL A 228 0.95 -30.63 -2.75
CA VAL A 228 0.47 -29.30 -2.33
C VAL A 228 -0.79 -29.35 -1.47
N THR A 229 -1.55 -30.46 -1.50
CA THR A 229 -2.79 -30.64 -0.73
C THR A 229 -2.55 -31.19 0.69
N LYS A 230 -1.37 -31.74 0.97
CA LYS A 230 -1.02 -32.37 2.26
C LYS A 230 -0.01 -31.53 3.05
N VAL A 231 0.19 -31.87 4.33
CA VAL A 231 1.27 -31.29 5.17
C VAL A 231 2.62 -31.57 4.50
N CYS A 232 3.59 -30.65 4.65
CA CYS A 232 4.92 -30.80 4.03
C CYS A 232 5.55 -32.14 4.42
N SER A 233 5.73 -33.03 3.44
CA SER A 233 6.34 -34.35 3.63
C SER A 233 7.84 -34.22 3.87
N SER A 234 8.47 -35.22 4.49
CA SER A 234 9.93 -35.24 4.68
C SER A 234 10.71 -35.15 3.36
N GLN A 235 10.18 -35.74 2.29
CA GLN A 235 10.74 -35.65 0.94
C GLN A 235 10.63 -34.23 0.37
N CYS A 236 9.46 -33.59 0.52
CA CYS A 236 9.25 -32.21 0.10
C CYS A 236 10.13 -31.24 0.91
N GLN A 237 10.27 -31.46 2.23
CA GLN A 237 11.12 -30.68 3.10
C GLN A 237 12.60 -30.77 2.68
N ALA A 238 13.08 -31.96 2.30
CA ALA A 238 14.43 -32.14 1.79
C ALA A 238 14.66 -31.43 0.44
N THR A 239 13.63 -31.35 -0.43
CA THR A 239 13.69 -30.54 -1.65
C THR A 239 13.75 -29.05 -1.34
N VAL A 240 12.89 -28.57 -0.44
CA VAL A 240 12.86 -27.16 -0.02
C VAL A 240 14.18 -26.72 0.61
N GLN A 241 14.81 -27.58 1.43
CA GLN A 241 16.12 -27.30 2.03
C GLN A 241 17.26 -27.17 1.03
N LYS A 242 17.11 -27.69 -0.20
CA LYS A 242 18.11 -27.54 -1.28
C LYS A 242 17.99 -26.21 -2.02
N ILE A 243 16.90 -25.46 -1.82
CA ILE A 243 16.70 -24.15 -2.47
C ILE A 243 17.63 -23.13 -1.78
N SER A 244 18.77 -22.90 -2.41
CA SER A 244 19.81 -21.96 -1.93
C SER A 244 19.53 -20.51 -2.30
N ASN A 245 18.60 -20.26 -3.22
CA ASN A 245 18.28 -18.91 -3.66
C ASN A 245 17.64 -18.12 -2.51
N THR A 246 18.30 -17.02 -2.13
CA THR A 246 17.93 -16.16 -1.01
C THR A 246 16.54 -15.54 -1.18
N CYS A 247 16.06 -15.39 -2.42
CA CYS A 247 14.73 -14.88 -2.73
C CYS A 247 13.58 -15.72 -2.13
N PHE A 248 13.81 -17.00 -1.84
CA PHE A 248 12.81 -17.90 -1.27
C PHE A 248 13.03 -18.18 0.22
N GLN A 249 13.80 -17.34 0.91
CA GLN A 249 14.18 -17.56 2.31
C GLN A 249 13.69 -16.44 3.23
N GLY A 250 13.08 -16.82 4.36
CA GLY A 250 12.72 -15.89 5.44
C GLY A 250 11.92 -14.67 4.97
N GLN A 251 12.31 -13.48 5.44
CA GLN A 251 11.64 -12.23 5.09
C GLN A 251 11.79 -11.85 3.61
N THR A 252 12.80 -12.39 2.92
CA THR A 252 13.01 -12.16 1.48
C THR A 252 11.94 -12.85 0.65
N ALA A 253 11.46 -14.04 1.07
CA ALA A 253 10.32 -14.69 0.44
C ALA A 253 9.03 -13.87 0.56
N SER A 254 8.75 -13.35 1.77
CA SER A 254 7.60 -12.49 2.02
C SER A 254 7.67 -11.20 1.20
N PHE A 255 8.87 -10.63 1.03
CA PHE A 255 9.12 -9.51 0.12
C PHE A 255 8.77 -9.82 -1.32
N VAL A 256 9.31 -10.91 -1.88
CA VAL A 256 9.07 -11.27 -3.28
C VAL A 256 7.58 -11.51 -3.53
N LYS A 257 6.89 -12.16 -2.59
CA LYS A 257 5.45 -12.43 -2.66
C LYS A 257 4.58 -11.16 -2.55
N SER A 258 5.04 -10.13 -1.85
CA SER A 258 4.31 -8.86 -1.72
C SER A 258 4.38 -7.97 -2.96
N LEU A 259 5.17 -8.33 -3.98
CA LEU A 259 5.31 -7.53 -5.20
C LEU A 259 4.13 -7.75 -6.15
N ASP A 260 3.47 -6.67 -6.56
CA ASP A 260 2.34 -6.68 -7.51
C ASP A 260 2.62 -7.36 -8.86
N SER A 261 3.89 -7.41 -9.26
CA SER A 261 4.34 -7.95 -10.56
C SER A 261 4.96 -9.35 -10.45
N VAL A 262 4.77 -10.05 -9.32
CA VAL A 262 5.26 -11.41 -9.15
C VAL A 262 4.58 -12.37 -10.15
N SER A 263 5.37 -13.22 -10.82
CA SER A 263 4.81 -14.21 -11.74
C SER A 263 4.09 -15.33 -10.98
N PRO A 264 3.10 -16.00 -11.60
CA PRO A 264 2.42 -17.13 -10.96
C PRO A 264 3.37 -18.23 -10.50
N GLU A 265 4.43 -18.49 -11.26
CA GLU A 265 5.42 -19.52 -10.94
C GLU A 265 6.23 -19.17 -9.69
N VAL A 266 6.65 -17.92 -9.56
CA VAL A 266 7.36 -17.45 -8.35
C VAL A 266 6.43 -17.48 -7.14
N TYR A 267 5.17 -17.09 -7.31
CA TYR A 267 4.17 -17.13 -6.26
C TYR A 267 3.91 -18.57 -5.76
N ASP A 268 3.73 -19.52 -6.67
CA ASP A 268 3.50 -20.93 -6.37
C ASP A 268 4.68 -21.54 -5.60
N VAL A 269 5.92 -21.30 -6.08
CA VAL A 269 7.14 -21.77 -5.41
C VAL A 269 7.23 -21.20 -4.00
N SER A 270 7.06 -19.87 -3.85
CA SER A 270 7.14 -19.20 -2.55
C SER A 270 6.15 -19.77 -1.55
N LYS A 271 4.91 -20.05 -1.99
CA LYS A 271 3.86 -20.63 -1.15
C LYS A 271 4.20 -22.04 -0.64
N ILE A 272 4.80 -22.89 -1.47
CA ILE A 272 5.23 -24.24 -1.07
C ILE A 272 6.39 -24.14 -0.07
N VAL A 273 7.36 -23.28 -0.35
CA VAL A 273 8.54 -23.07 0.50
C VAL A 273 8.15 -22.56 1.89
N GLU A 274 7.30 -21.53 1.96
CA GLU A 274 6.77 -20.99 3.23
C GLU A 274 6.09 -22.09 4.06
N LYS A 275 5.17 -22.84 3.46
CA LYS A 275 4.45 -23.95 4.11
C LYS A 275 5.37 -25.02 4.69
N CYS A 276 6.52 -25.28 4.05
CA CYS A 276 7.51 -26.25 4.52
C CYS A 276 8.47 -25.68 5.57
N GLN A 277 8.73 -24.37 5.56
CA GLN A 277 9.58 -23.70 6.54
C GLN A 277 8.85 -23.49 7.89
N GLU A 278 7.52 -23.36 7.86
CA GLU A 278 6.68 -23.24 9.07
C GLU A 278 6.67 -24.49 9.97
N ASN A 279 6.95 -25.67 9.42
CA ASN A 279 7.02 -26.91 10.21
C ASN A 279 8.25 -27.01 11.14
N GLY A 280 9.17 -26.04 11.11
CA GLY A 280 10.37 -25.98 11.97
C GLY A 280 10.33 -24.90 13.06
N SER A 281 9.32 -24.03 13.09
CA SER A 281 9.26 -22.91 14.04
C SER A 281 7.80 -22.55 14.29
N ASN A 282 7.38 -22.42 15.56
CA ASN A 282 6.04 -21.97 16.00
C ASN A 282 5.68 -20.56 15.47
N ARG A 283 5.49 -20.41 14.16
CA ARG A 283 5.02 -19.18 13.50
C ARG A 283 3.84 -19.56 12.63
N ILE A 284 2.67 -19.08 13.04
CA ILE A 284 1.43 -19.18 12.29
C ILE A 284 1.50 -18.14 11.17
N SER A 285 1.50 -18.57 9.91
CA SER A 285 1.13 -17.69 8.79
C SER A 285 -0.28 -18.04 8.33
N ILE A 286 -1.07 -17.00 8.04
CA ILE A 286 -2.44 -17.09 7.54
C ILE A 286 -2.39 -16.61 6.10
N ASN A 287 -2.97 -17.40 5.19
CA ASN A 287 -3.17 -17.02 3.78
C ASN A 287 -4.05 -15.76 3.70
N THR A 288 -3.50 -14.62 3.30
CA THR A 288 -4.28 -13.52 2.76
C THR A 288 -4.38 -13.70 1.24
N ARG A 289 -5.54 -14.15 0.76
CA ARG A 289 -5.94 -13.89 -0.63
C ARG A 289 -6.44 -12.45 -0.66
N SER A 290 -5.64 -11.51 -1.14
CA SER A 290 -6.17 -10.21 -1.54
C SER A 290 -6.63 -10.29 -2.99
N ASN A 291 -7.93 -10.36 -3.18
CA ASN A 291 -8.59 -9.99 -4.42
C ASN A 291 -9.18 -8.59 -4.19
N TYR A 292 -8.85 -7.66 -5.10
CA TYR A 292 -9.36 -6.29 -5.23
C TYR A 292 -8.64 -5.19 -4.44
N ILE A 293 -8.64 -4.02 -5.08
CA ILE A 293 -7.76 -2.86 -4.89
C ILE A 293 -8.63 -1.67 -4.48
N PRO A 294 -8.34 -0.96 -3.38
CA PRO A 294 -8.94 0.34 -3.03
C PRO A 294 -7.89 1.47 -3.16
N LEU A 295 -8.13 2.75 -2.86
CA LEU A 295 -9.16 3.74 -3.19
C LEU A 295 -8.58 5.12 -2.77
N PHE A 296 -9.19 6.25 -3.15
CA PHE A 296 -9.83 7.26 -2.24
C PHE A 296 -10.07 8.62 -2.94
N LEU A 297 -11.13 9.39 -2.54
CA LEU A 297 -11.41 10.76 -3.04
C LEU A 297 -12.26 11.74 -2.16
N CYS A 298 -11.98 13.07 -2.03
CA CYS A 298 -12.52 13.98 -0.95
C CYS A 298 -13.81 14.66 -1.34
N MET A 299 -14.75 14.63 -0.40
CA MET A 299 -16.10 15.11 -0.56
C MET A 299 -16.77 15.32 0.81
N ALA A 300 -17.87 16.08 0.86
CA ALA A 300 -18.72 16.13 2.06
C ALA A 300 -19.68 14.92 2.10
N ALA A 301 -19.74 14.21 3.23
CA ALA A 301 -20.67 13.10 3.43
C ALA A 301 -22.11 13.61 3.57
N VAL A 302 -23.01 13.10 2.73
CA VAL A 302 -24.46 13.21 2.97
C VAL A 302 -24.93 11.89 3.53
N VAL A 303 -24.93 11.77 4.87
CA VAL A 303 -25.59 10.64 5.55
C VAL A 303 -27.09 10.87 5.48
N LYS A 304 -27.75 10.39 4.42
CA LYS A 304 -29.21 10.29 4.41
C LYS A 304 -29.61 9.07 5.23
N LYS A 305 -30.14 9.36 6.42
CA LYS A 305 -30.92 8.50 7.34
C LYS A 305 -31.15 7.08 6.82
N ILE A 306 -30.58 6.09 7.52
CA ILE A 306 -31.08 4.71 7.48
C ILE A 306 -32.57 4.80 7.80
N VAL A 307 -33.42 4.52 6.81
CA VAL A 307 -34.84 4.31 7.05
C VAL A 307 -34.94 2.90 7.62
N LEU A 308 -35.19 2.82 8.92
CA LEU A 308 -35.57 1.59 9.62
C LEU A 308 -36.95 1.12 9.14
#